data_AF-A0A7V1ZGQ2-F1
#
_entry.id   AF-A0A7V1ZGQ2-F1
#
_cell.length_a   1.000
_cell.length_b   1.000
_cell.length_c   1.000
_cell.angle_alpha   90.00
_cell.angle_beta   90.00
_cell.angle_gamma   90.00
#
_symmetry.space_group_name_H-M   'P 1'
#
loop_
_entity.id
_entity.type
_entity.pdbx_description
1 polymer ?
#
loop_
_entity_poly.entity_id
_entity_poly.type
_entity_poly.pdbx_seq_one_letter_code
_entity_poly.pdbx_strand_id
1 'polypeptide(L)'
;MSEKLAKFIFWGGTLSSLALFLALTVDTHRQFDALTHADRLDEQVVAGKRAFEKYNCNDCHTILGFGGYYAPDLTRAYTRLGEDAIARRLTAPDVAFADSFRKMPKQNLTQQEIADIVAYLKWVSEIENHDWPPQDSTKRWKRSTENLLASATLSPGAALVKQEDCLACHKLGDAGTAKGPRFEWIGAR
;
A
#
# COMPACT_ATOMS: atom_id res chain seq x y z
N MET A 1 -36.89 18.63 30.62
CA MET A 1 -36.10 19.44 29.66
C MET A 1 -37.08 20.25 28.82
N SER A 2 -36.89 21.56 28.69
CA SER A 2 -37.81 22.40 27.89
C SER A 2 -37.48 22.30 26.39
N GLU A 3 -38.49 22.46 25.53
CA GLU A 3 -38.33 22.47 24.07
C GLU A 3 -37.30 23.52 23.62
N LYS A 4 -37.31 24.70 24.25
CA LYS A 4 -36.35 25.78 23.97
C LYS A 4 -34.91 25.36 24.29
N LEU A 5 -34.70 24.68 25.42
CA LEU A 5 -33.37 24.18 25.79
C LEU A 5 -32.90 23.09 24.82
N ALA A 6 -33.78 22.17 24.43
CA ALA A 6 -33.45 21.14 23.44
C ALA A 6 -33.07 21.74 22.07
N LYS A 7 -33.82 22.74 21.58
CA LYS A 7 -33.49 23.45 20.33
C LYS A 7 -32.16 24.20 20.42
N PHE A 8 -31.89 24.84 21.56
CA PHE A 8 -30.61 25.53 21.77
C PHE A 8 -29.42 24.56 21.74
N ILE A 9 -29.53 23.42 22.44
CA ILE A 9 -28.49 22.38 22.43
C ILE A 9 -28.28 21.82 21.01
N PHE A 10 -29.37 21.51 20.30
CA PHE A 10 -29.31 20.98 18.94
C PHE A 10 -28.61 21.96 17.99
N TRP A 11 -29.07 23.22 17.93
CA TRP A 11 -28.49 24.21 17.02
C TRP A 11 -27.08 24.63 17.44
N GLY A 12 -26.84 24.82 18.73
CA GLY A 12 -25.51 25.15 19.25
C GLY A 12 -24.49 24.06 18.93
N GLY A 13 -24.83 22.80 19.20
CA GLY A 13 -23.98 21.65 18.89
C GLY A 13 -23.78 21.43 17.39
N THR A 14 -24.82 21.60 16.59
CA THR A 14 -24.74 21.46 15.13
C THR A 14 -23.83 22.53 14.52
N LEU A 15 -24.04 23.80 14.88
CA LEU A 15 -23.26 24.91 14.34
C LEU A 15 -21.80 24.87 14.80
N SER A 16 -21.54 24.51 16.06
CA SER A 16 -20.16 24.36 16.56
C SER A 16 -19.44 23.19 15.89
N SER A 17 -20.11 22.05 15.72
CA SER A 17 -19.55 20.88 15.02
C SER A 17 -19.28 21.17 13.55
N LEU A 18 -20.18 21.90 12.88
CA LEU A 18 -19.99 22.34 11.50
C LEU A 18 -18.79 23.28 11.38
N ALA A 19 -18.68 24.27 12.28
CA ALA A 19 -17.54 25.19 12.29
C ALA A 19 -16.22 24.45 12.50
N LEU A 20 -16.18 23.50 13.45
CA LEU A 20 -15.01 22.66 13.69
C LEU A 20 -14.67 21.80 12.47
N PHE A 21 -15.66 21.15 11.85
CA PHE A 21 -15.47 20.33 10.66
C PHE A 21 -14.88 21.15 9.50
N LEU A 22 -15.41 22.36 9.25
CA LEU A 22 -14.89 23.25 8.20
C LEU A 22 -13.45 23.70 8.51
N ALA A 23 -13.15 24.03 9.76
CA ALA A 23 -11.80 24.40 10.17
C ALA A 23 -10.81 23.26 9.93
N LEU A 24 -11.14 22.03 10.35
CA LEU A 24 -10.30 20.85 10.12
C LEU A 24 -10.20 20.47 8.64
N THR A 25 -11.26 20.70 7.86
CA THR A 25 -11.23 20.49 6.41
C THR A 25 -10.25 21.43 5.73
N VAL A 26 -10.26 22.72 6.09
CA VAL A 26 -9.31 23.71 5.56
C VAL A 26 -7.88 23.38 5.98
N ASP A 27 -7.67 23.01 7.25
CA ASP A 27 -6.36 22.56 7.74
C ASP A 27 -5.84 21.36 6.95
N THR A 28 -6.69 20.36 6.72
CA THR A 28 -6.35 19.15 5.94
C THR A 28 -5.98 19.50 4.49
N HIS A 29 -6.76 20.35 3.80
CA HIS A 29 -6.47 20.74 2.42
C HIS A 29 -5.14 21.51 2.29
N ARG A 30 -4.75 22.26 3.32
CA ARG A 30 -3.45 22.97 3.34
C ARG A 30 -2.26 22.02 3.48
N GLN A 31 -2.48 20.79 3.93
CA GLN A 31 -1.42 19.79 4.11
C GLN A 31 -1.25 18.86 2.90
N PHE A 32 -2.27 18.74 2.03
CA PHE A 32 -2.26 17.79 0.91
C PHE A 32 -1.08 17.98 -0.04
N ASP A 33 -0.71 19.22 -0.39
CA ASP A 33 0.40 19.45 -1.32
C ASP A 33 1.71 18.84 -0.80
N ALA A 34 1.97 19.00 0.50
CA ALA A 34 3.15 18.45 1.16
C ALA A 34 3.08 16.92 1.32
N LEU A 35 1.92 16.40 1.75
CA LEU A 35 1.74 14.96 1.99
C LEU A 35 1.73 14.12 0.71
N THR A 36 1.27 14.71 -0.39
CA THR A 36 1.12 14.00 -1.68
C THR A 36 2.25 14.27 -2.65
N HIS A 37 3.20 15.17 -2.32
CA HIS A 37 4.22 15.65 -3.26
C HIS A 37 3.57 16.20 -4.54
N ALA A 38 2.70 17.20 -4.38
CA ALA A 38 1.97 17.81 -5.49
C ALA A 38 2.90 18.45 -6.55
N ASP A 39 4.13 18.81 -6.16
CA ASP A 39 5.19 19.25 -7.08
C ASP A 39 5.59 18.17 -8.11
N ARG A 40 5.30 16.89 -7.82
CA ARG A 40 5.55 15.74 -8.69
C ARG A 40 4.32 15.26 -9.45
N LEU A 41 3.18 15.95 -9.30
CA LEU A 41 1.94 15.63 -9.99
C LEU A 41 1.97 16.24 -11.41
N ASP A 42 2.66 15.58 -12.33
CA ASP A 42 2.72 16.00 -13.73
C ASP A 42 1.50 15.53 -14.56
N GLU A 43 1.46 15.94 -15.83
CA GLU A 43 0.38 15.56 -16.75
C GLU A 43 0.27 14.05 -16.96
N GLN A 44 1.38 13.32 -16.85
CA GLN A 44 1.42 11.87 -17.03
C GLN A 44 0.78 11.16 -15.83
N VAL A 45 1.08 11.59 -14.61
CA VAL A 45 0.43 11.09 -13.38
C VAL A 45 -1.08 11.35 -13.43
N VAL A 46 -1.49 12.54 -13.87
CA VAL A 46 -2.91 12.88 -14.03
C VAL A 46 -3.58 12.01 -15.11
N ALA A 47 -2.93 11.77 -16.24
CA ALA A 47 -3.41 10.85 -17.27
C ALA A 47 -3.54 9.41 -16.73
N GLY A 48 -2.60 8.97 -15.91
CA GLY A 48 -2.60 7.66 -15.28
C GLY A 48 -3.76 7.46 -14.32
N LYS A 49 -4.06 8.48 -13.50
CA LYS A 49 -5.26 8.50 -12.66
C LYS A 49 -6.53 8.39 -13.50
N ARG A 50 -6.63 9.16 -14.58
CA ARG A 50 -7.79 9.10 -15.48
C ARG A 50 -7.95 7.73 -16.13
N ALA A 51 -6.86 7.09 -16.53
CA ALA A 51 -6.89 5.73 -17.06
C ALA A 51 -7.32 4.72 -15.98
N PHE A 52 -6.76 4.81 -14.78
CA PHE A 52 -7.16 3.98 -13.62
C PHE A 52 -8.67 4.06 -13.34
N GLU A 53 -9.24 5.26 -13.39
CA GLU A 53 -10.69 5.49 -13.22
C GLU A 53 -11.52 5.04 -14.42
N LYS A 54 -11.04 5.30 -15.66
CA LYS A 54 -11.69 4.88 -16.90
C LYS A 54 -11.91 3.37 -16.97
N TYR A 55 -10.94 2.59 -16.51
CA TYR A 55 -11.02 1.12 -16.48
C TYR A 55 -11.55 0.57 -15.15
N ASN A 56 -12.04 1.46 -14.28
CA ASN A 56 -12.62 1.18 -12.98
C ASN A 56 -11.81 0.19 -12.13
N CYS A 57 -10.48 0.40 -12.08
CA CYS A 57 -9.58 -0.47 -11.33
C CYS A 57 -9.97 -0.58 -9.85
N ASN A 58 -10.62 0.46 -9.32
CA ASN A 58 -11.08 0.55 -7.93
C ASN A 58 -12.29 -0.33 -7.58
N ASP A 59 -12.98 -0.94 -8.55
CA ASP A 59 -14.05 -1.92 -8.27
C ASP A 59 -13.49 -3.25 -7.77
N CYS A 60 -12.25 -3.56 -8.15
CA CYS A 60 -11.57 -4.78 -7.75
C CYS A 60 -10.48 -4.52 -6.70
N HIS A 61 -9.74 -3.43 -6.86
CA HIS A 61 -8.64 -3.05 -5.99
C HIS A 61 -9.04 -1.94 -5.03
N THR A 62 -8.33 -1.84 -3.92
CA THR A 62 -8.28 -0.61 -3.12
C THR A 62 -7.07 0.23 -3.49
N ILE A 63 -7.19 1.54 -3.26
CA ILE A 63 -6.08 2.48 -3.19
C ILE A 63 -6.25 3.35 -1.96
N LEU A 64 -5.17 3.52 -1.18
CA LEU A 64 -5.21 4.08 0.17
C LEU A 64 -6.28 3.39 1.06
N GLY A 65 -6.57 2.12 0.81
CA GLY A 65 -7.61 1.35 1.52
C GLY A 65 -9.05 1.59 1.06
N PHE A 66 -9.29 2.43 0.05
CA PHE A 66 -10.62 2.71 -0.49
C PHE A 66 -10.81 2.00 -1.85
N GLY A 67 -11.88 1.22 -2.00
CA GLY A 67 -12.22 0.51 -3.24
C GLY A 67 -12.77 -0.89 -3.00
N GLY A 68 -12.55 -1.78 -3.95
CA GLY A 68 -12.95 -3.18 -3.91
C GLY A 68 -11.93 -4.07 -3.19
N TYR A 69 -12.44 -5.08 -2.46
CA TYR A 69 -11.61 -6.03 -1.72
C TYR A 69 -11.39 -7.37 -2.45
N TYR A 70 -11.74 -7.41 -3.75
CA TYR A 70 -11.52 -8.60 -4.57
C TYR A 70 -10.04 -8.81 -4.87
N ALA A 71 -9.25 -7.74 -5.03
CA ALA A 71 -7.84 -7.80 -5.39
C ALA A 71 -6.99 -7.00 -4.39
N PRO A 72 -5.65 -7.17 -4.39
CA PRO A 72 -4.78 -6.52 -3.41
C PRO A 72 -4.80 -4.99 -3.51
N ASP A 73 -4.55 -4.33 -2.38
CA ASP A 73 -4.37 -2.87 -2.31
C ASP A 73 -3.19 -2.39 -3.17
N LEU A 74 -3.38 -1.31 -3.94
CA LEU A 74 -2.41 -0.80 -4.90
C LEU A 74 -1.55 0.36 -4.37
N THR A 75 -1.74 0.79 -3.12
CA THR A 75 -1.07 1.99 -2.56
C THR A 75 0.43 1.93 -2.66
N ARG A 76 1.04 0.78 -2.34
CA ARG A 76 2.49 0.58 -2.45
C ARG A 76 2.85 -0.43 -3.55
N ALA A 77 2.00 -0.56 -4.56
CA ALA A 77 2.22 -1.53 -5.65
C ALA A 77 3.55 -1.28 -6.38
N TYR A 78 3.90 -0.02 -6.62
CA TYR A 78 5.16 0.32 -7.28
C TYR A 78 6.36 -0.06 -6.43
N THR A 79 6.35 0.29 -5.13
CA THR A 79 7.41 -0.11 -4.19
C THR A 79 7.59 -1.62 -4.11
N ARG A 80 6.49 -2.39 -4.13
CA ARG A 80 6.53 -3.85 -4.04
C ARG A 80 6.98 -4.55 -5.32
N LEU A 81 6.57 -4.04 -6.48
CA LEU A 81 6.65 -4.78 -7.74
C LEU A 81 7.66 -4.17 -8.73
N GLY A 82 7.87 -2.85 -8.68
CA GLY A 82 8.57 -2.10 -9.69
C GLY A 82 7.78 -1.94 -11.00
N GLU A 83 8.29 -1.07 -11.86
CA GLU A 83 7.70 -0.67 -13.14
C GLU A 83 7.42 -1.87 -14.06
N ASP A 84 8.44 -2.65 -14.42
CA ASP A 84 8.29 -3.71 -15.41
C ASP A 84 7.25 -4.76 -15.00
N ALA A 85 7.18 -5.06 -13.70
CA ALA A 85 6.28 -6.08 -13.20
C ALA A 85 4.83 -5.59 -13.14
N ILE A 86 4.61 -4.27 -12.96
CA ILE A 86 3.29 -3.66 -13.12
C ILE A 86 2.90 -3.66 -14.60
N ALA A 87 3.77 -3.16 -15.48
CA ALA A 87 3.51 -3.08 -16.91
C ALA A 87 3.17 -4.46 -17.52
N ARG A 88 3.90 -5.51 -17.15
CA ARG A 88 3.60 -6.89 -17.57
C ARG A 88 2.22 -7.37 -17.12
N ARG A 89 1.81 -7.07 -15.88
CA ARG A 89 0.50 -7.45 -15.33
C ARG A 89 -0.64 -6.71 -16.02
N LEU A 90 -0.43 -5.44 -16.40
CA LEU A 90 -1.41 -4.67 -17.16
C LEU A 90 -1.52 -5.16 -18.62
N THR A 91 -0.40 -5.57 -19.22
CA THR A 91 -0.34 -6.03 -20.62
C THR A 91 -0.95 -7.43 -20.81
N ALA A 92 -0.60 -8.37 -19.93
CA ALA A 92 -0.99 -9.78 -20.03
C ALA A 92 -1.43 -10.34 -18.66
N PRO A 93 -2.56 -9.86 -18.10
CA PRO A 93 -3.05 -10.31 -16.80
C PRO A 93 -3.46 -11.79 -16.79
N ASP A 94 -3.94 -12.31 -17.93
CA ASP A 94 -4.28 -13.71 -18.13
C ASP A 94 -3.09 -14.64 -17.92
N VAL A 95 -1.91 -14.23 -18.39
CA VAL A 95 -0.65 -14.94 -18.17
C VAL A 95 -0.14 -14.73 -16.74
N ALA A 96 -0.10 -13.48 -16.27
CA ALA A 96 0.43 -13.15 -14.95
C ALA A 96 -0.34 -13.80 -13.79
N PHE A 97 -1.63 -14.09 -14.01
CA PHE A 97 -2.52 -14.67 -13.01
C PHE A 97 -3.10 -16.02 -13.45
N ALA A 98 -2.39 -16.77 -14.32
CA ALA A 98 -2.83 -18.07 -14.83
C ALA A 98 -3.17 -19.07 -13.71
N ASP A 99 -2.34 -19.14 -12.68
CA ASP A 99 -2.50 -20.07 -11.54
C ASP A 99 -3.35 -19.49 -10.39
N SER A 100 -3.79 -18.23 -10.49
CA SER A 100 -4.61 -17.58 -9.47
C SER A 100 -6.09 -17.86 -9.69
N PHE A 101 -6.83 -18.15 -8.61
CA PHE A 101 -8.29 -18.21 -8.63
C PHE A 101 -8.93 -16.84 -8.86
N ARG A 102 -8.24 -15.76 -8.47
CA ARG A 102 -8.65 -14.38 -8.74
C ARG A 102 -8.09 -13.94 -10.09
N LYS A 103 -8.94 -13.49 -11.00
CA LYS A 103 -8.55 -13.09 -12.34
C LYS A 103 -8.69 -11.59 -12.51
N MET A 104 -7.65 -10.97 -13.08
CA MET A 104 -7.73 -9.61 -13.58
C MET A 104 -8.14 -9.67 -15.06
N PRO A 105 -9.22 -8.98 -15.48
CA PRO A 105 -9.64 -8.96 -16.87
C PRO A 105 -8.63 -8.22 -17.74
N LYS A 106 -8.51 -8.63 -19.01
CA LYS A 106 -7.72 -7.91 -20.01
C LYS A 106 -8.48 -6.67 -20.49
N GLN A 107 -8.02 -5.51 -20.04
CA GLN A 107 -8.68 -4.22 -20.29
C GLN A 107 -8.35 -3.59 -21.66
N ASN A 108 -7.47 -4.22 -22.45
CA ASN A 108 -6.99 -3.71 -23.75
C ASN A 108 -6.44 -2.28 -23.66
N LEU A 109 -5.63 -2.03 -22.64
CA LEU A 109 -4.93 -0.76 -22.43
C LEU A 109 -3.96 -0.49 -23.59
N THR A 110 -3.87 0.76 -24.01
CA THR A 110 -2.79 1.21 -24.89
C THR A 110 -1.45 1.24 -24.16
N GLN A 111 -0.34 1.23 -24.89
CA GLN A 111 0.99 1.33 -24.27
C GLN A 111 1.18 2.63 -23.49
N GLN A 112 0.57 3.72 -23.96
CA GLN A 112 0.59 4.99 -23.25
C GLN A 112 -0.18 4.91 -21.93
N GLU A 113 -1.40 4.36 -21.93
CA GLU A 113 -2.18 4.21 -20.70
C GLU A 113 -1.48 3.29 -19.68
N ILE A 114 -0.77 2.26 -20.14
CA ILE A 114 0.04 1.41 -19.26
C ILE A 114 1.14 2.24 -18.59
N ALA A 115 1.92 3.00 -19.37
CA ALA A 115 2.97 3.86 -18.84
C ALA A 115 2.42 4.91 -17.87
N ASP A 116 1.28 5.52 -18.21
CA ASP A 116 0.62 6.53 -17.38
C ASP A 116 0.13 5.93 -16.06
N ILE A 117 -0.51 4.75 -16.08
CA ILE A 117 -0.94 4.04 -14.86
C ILE A 117 0.27 3.69 -13.99
N VAL A 118 1.39 3.27 -14.58
CA VAL A 118 2.62 2.99 -13.83
C VAL A 118 3.14 4.25 -13.15
N ALA A 119 3.18 5.39 -13.86
CA ALA A 119 3.58 6.68 -13.31
C ALA A 119 2.65 7.12 -12.16
N TYR A 120 1.34 6.93 -12.33
CA TYR A 120 0.37 7.19 -11.28
C TYR A 120 0.59 6.31 -10.03
N LEU A 121 0.76 4.99 -10.20
CA LEU A 121 1.02 4.08 -9.10
C LEU A 121 2.36 4.36 -8.39
N LYS A 122 3.36 4.85 -9.13
CA LYS A 122 4.62 5.34 -8.56
C LYS A 122 4.36 6.53 -7.65
N TRP A 123 3.68 7.56 -8.14
CA TRP A 123 3.34 8.75 -7.35
C TRP A 123 2.51 8.39 -6.11
N VAL A 124 1.49 7.54 -6.24
CA VAL A 124 0.70 7.05 -5.09
C VAL A 124 1.58 6.33 -4.07
N SER A 125 2.56 5.54 -4.54
CA SER A 125 3.50 4.83 -3.68
C SER A 125 4.49 5.74 -2.96
N GLU A 126 4.48 7.04 -3.22
CA GLU A 126 5.29 8.05 -2.53
C GLU A 126 4.48 8.94 -1.57
N ILE A 127 3.14 8.86 -1.56
CA ILE A 127 2.29 9.64 -0.65
C ILE A 127 2.67 9.33 0.81
N GLU A 128 2.88 10.37 1.62
CA GLU A 128 3.00 10.25 3.08
C GLU A 128 1.60 10.08 3.68
N ASN A 129 1.31 8.85 4.09
CA ASN A 129 0.01 8.43 4.61
C ASN A 129 0.12 7.77 5.99
N HIS A 130 1.12 8.19 6.78
CA HIS A 130 1.44 7.65 8.10
C HIS A 130 1.77 6.15 8.07
N ASP A 131 2.68 5.77 7.15
CA ASP A 131 3.23 4.42 7.03
C ASP A 131 2.18 3.32 6.71
N TRP A 132 1.12 3.67 6.00
CA TRP A 132 0.10 2.72 5.57
C TRP A 132 0.41 2.17 4.15
N PRO A 133 0.17 0.87 3.87
CA PRO A 133 -0.42 -0.15 4.74
C PRO A 133 0.61 -0.89 5.62
N PRO A 134 0.18 -1.49 6.76
CA PRO A 134 1.09 -2.14 7.70
C PRO A 134 1.97 -3.24 7.12
N GLN A 135 1.47 -4.02 6.14
CA GLN A 135 2.23 -5.09 5.52
C GLN A 135 3.40 -4.61 4.64
N ASP A 136 3.38 -3.34 4.23
CA ASP A 136 4.40 -2.73 3.38
C ASP A 136 5.27 -1.73 4.15
N SER A 137 5.07 -1.64 5.47
CA SER A 137 5.86 -0.79 6.35
C SER A 137 7.31 -1.25 6.40
N THR A 138 8.23 -0.31 6.25
CA THR A 138 9.66 -0.52 6.51
C THR A 138 10.05 -0.22 7.95
N LYS A 139 9.13 0.39 8.73
CA LYS A 139 9.36 0.84 10.11
C LYS A 139 8.79 -0.14 11.14
N ARG A 140 7.82 -0.97 10.75
CA ARG A 140 7.12 -1.90 11.63
C ARG A 140 7.48 -3.34 11.31
N TRP A 141 7.64 -4.14 12.36
CA TRP A 141 7.78 -5.57 12.22
C TRP A 141 6.44 -6.18 11.82
N LYS A 142 6.47 -7.20 10.98
CA LYS A 142 5.30 -8.05 10.75
C LYS A 142 4.88 -8.68 12.09
N ARG A 143 3.57 -8.76 12.34
CA ARG A 143 3.00 -9.20 13.64
C ARG A 143 3.54 -10.54 14.15
N SER A 144 3.83 -11.51 13.28
CA SER A 144 4.41 -12.78 13.73
C SER A 144 5.83 -12.63 14.29
N THR A 145 6.62 -11.68 13.79
CA THR A 145 7.93 -11.36 14.38
C THR A 145 7.78 -10.58 15.67
N GLU A 146 6.83 -9.66 15.77
CA GLU A 146 6.54 -9.00 17.06
C GLU A 146 6.20 -10.03 18.14
N ASN A 147 5.39 -11.04 17.82
CA ASN A 147 5.07 -12.12 18.76
C ASN A 147 6.29 -12.97 19.15
N LEU A 148 7.16 -13.30 18.17
CA LEU A 148 8.40 -14.03 18.44
C LEU A 148 9.34 -13.22 19.33
N LEU A 149 9.50 -11.92 19.06
CA LEU A 149 10.30 -10.99 19.84
C LEU A 149 9.73 -10.81 21.26
N ALA A 150 8.41 -10.65 21.39
CA ALA A 150 7.75 -10.47 22.68
C ALA A 150 7.89 -11.70 23.58
N SER A 151 7.99 -12.90 23.00
CA SER A 151 8.27 -14.12 23.74
C SER A 151 9.72 -14.22 24.24
N ALA A 152 10.61 -13.28 23.86
CA ALA A 152 12.04 -13.26 24.13
C ALA A 152 12.80 -14.55 23.74
N THR A 153 12.20 -15.40 22.90
CA THR A 153 12.77 -16.70 22.50
C THR A 153 13.86 -16.57 21.45
N LEU A 154 13.89 -15.45 20.72
CA LEU A 154 14.79 -15.23 19.58
C LEU A 154 15.32 -13.80 19.58
N SER A 155 16.56 -13.63 19.12
CA SER A 155 17.07 -12.32 18.76
C SER A 155 16.32 -11.77 17.54
N PRO A 156 16.33 -10.44 17.29
CA PRO A 156 15.67 -9.85 16.11
C PRO A 156 16.10 -10.47 14.78
N GLY A 157 17.40 -10.76 14.61
CA GLY A 157 17.91 -11.43 13.42
C GLY A 157 17.37 -12.86 13.27
N ALA A 158 17.33 -13.63 14.36
CA ALA A 158 16.81 -14.99 14.33
C ALA A 158 15.29 -15.05 14.10
N ALA A 159 14.53 -14.09 14.63
CA ALA A 159 13.10 -13.97 14.39
C ALA A 159 12.81 -13.68 12.90
N LEU A 160 13.59 -12.78 12.27
CA LEU A 160 13.47 -12.48 10.84
C LEU A 160 13.78 -13.69 9.95
N VAL A 161 14.89 -14.40 10.21
CA VAL A 161 15.28 -15.61 9.47
C VAL A 161 14.19 -16.68 9.51
N LYS A 162 13.53 -16.82 10.67
CA LYS A 162 12.42 -17.75 10.85
C LYS A 162 11.13 -17.29 10.16
N GLN A 163 10.83 -15.99 10.22
CA GLN A 163 9.61 -15.44 9.65
C GLN A 163 9.59 -15.44 8.12
N GLU A 164 10.70 -15.03 7.49
CA GLU A 164 10.80 -14.97 6.03
C GLU A 164 11.15 -16.33 5.41
N ASP A 165 11.12 -17.40 6.23
CA ASP A 165 11.46 -18.77 5.86
C ASP A 165 12.77 -18.89 5.08
N CYS A 166 13.75 -18.07 5.46
CA CYS A 166 15.03 -17.99 4.76
C CYS A 166 15.72 -19.37 4.71
N LEU A 167 15.52 -20.19 5.74
CA LEU A 167 16.10 -21.52 5.85
C LEU A 167 15.51 -22.56 4.88
N ALA A 168 14.39 -22.25 4.21
CA ALA A 168 13.88 -23.07 3.11
C ALA A 168 14.87 -23.15 1.94
N CYS A 169 15.72 -22.13 1.77
CA CYS A 169 16.74 -22.06 0.72
C CYS A 169 18.18 -21.90 1.26
N HIS A 170 18.37 -21.33 2.44
CA HIS A 170 19.70 -21.04 2.99
C HIS A 170 20.03 -21.90 4.21
N LYS A 171 21.33 -22.07 4.50
CA LYS A 171 21.81 -22.83 5.66
C LYS A 171 22.39 -21.89 6.74
N LEU A 172 22.11 -22.20 8.01
CA LEU A 172 22.68 -21.56 9.20
C LEU A 172 22.97 -22.65 10.26
N GLY A 173 24.24 -22.88 10.58
CA GLY A 173 24.73 -24.05 11.31
C GLY A 173 24.32 -25.35 10.60
N ASP A 174 23.57 -26.18 11.32
CA ASP A 174 23.01 -27.42 10.78
C ASP A 174 21.56 -27.26 10.29
N ALA A 175 20.95 -26.09 10.48
CA ALA A 175 19.57 -25.81 10.10
C ALA A 175 19.44 -25.27 8.66
N GLY A 176 18.36 -25.66 7.98
CA GLY A 176 17.99 -25.18 6.64
C GLY A 176 18.49 -26.04 5.48
N THR A 177 18.30 -25.55 4.25
CA THR A 177 18.72 -26.23 3.02
C THR A 177 19.87 -25.49 2.34
N ALA A 178 20.73 -26.20 1.61
CA ALA A 178 21.90 -25.63 0.94
C ALA A 178 21.61 -25.27 -0.53
N LYS A 179 20.48 -24.60 -0.82
CA LYS A 179 20.14 -24.15 -2.18
C LYS A 179 20.79 -22.79 -2.51
N GLY A 180 20.87 -21.91 -1.53
CA GLY A 180 21.52 -20.59 -1.60
C GLY A 180 22.81 -20.52 -0.77
N PRO A 181 23.54 -19.38 -0.83
CA PRO A 181 24.74 -19.15 -0.04
C PRO A 181 24.46 -19.29 1.46
N ARG A 182 25.41 -19.83 2.23
CA ARG A 182 25.20 -20.00 3.66
C ARG A 182 25.28 -18.67 4.42
N PHE A 183 24.46 -18.53 5.46
CA PHE A 183 24.36 -17.29 6.23
C PHE A 183 25.61 -16.97 7.06
N GLU A 184 26.38 -17.98 7.47
CA GLU A 184 27.61 -17.74 8.27
C GLU A 184 28.70 -17.04 7.45
N TRP A 185 28.54 -16.96 6.13
CA TRP A 185 29.50 -16.36 5.21
C TRP A 185 29.01 -15.06 4.59
N ILE A 186 27.80 -14.60 4.92
CA ILE A 186 27.28 -13.31 4.48
C ILE A 186 27.92 -12.22 5.36
N GLY A 187 28.81 -11.42 4.76
CA GLY A 187 29.58 -10.36 5.43
C GLY A 187 31.06 -10.66 5.63
N ALA A 188 31.53 -11.87 5.29
CA ALA A 188 32.96 -12.23 5.27
C ALA A 188 33.64 -11.92 3.92
N ARG A 189 32.99 -11.13 3.06
CA ARG A 189 33.45 -10.74 1.72
C ARG A 189 33.46 -9.22 1.60
#